data_AF-A0A7Y2L2C2-F1
#
_entry.id   AF-A0A7Y2L2C2-F1
#
_cell.length_a   1.000
_cell.length_b   1.000
_cell.length_c   1.000
_cell.angle_alpha   90.00
_cell.angle_beta   90.00
_cell.angle_gamma   90.00
#
_symmetry.space_group_name_H-M   'P 1'
#
loop_
_entity.id
_entity.type
_entity.pdbx_description
1 polymer ?
#
loop_
_entity_poly.entity_id
_entity_poly.type
_entity_poly.pdbx_seq_one_letter_code
_entity_poly.pdbx_strand_id
1 'polypeptide(L)' 'MKNPQPQTLILAHGAGAPMDSAWMTGMAERLAARGVNVLRFEFPYMAQRRLDGGKRPP' A
#
# COMPACT_ATOMS: atom_id res chain seq x y z
N MET A 1 -28.04 -16.32 8.34
CA MET A 1 -27.29 -15.08 8.69
C MET A 1 -26.26 -14.82 7.60
N LYS A 2 -26.18 -13.61 7.03
CA LYS A 2 -25.18 -13.26 6.02
C LYS A 2 -23.90 -12.87 6.78
N ASN A 3 -22.80 -13.59 6.60
CA ASN A 3 -21.51 -13.15 7.15
C ASN A 3 -21.16 -11.80 6.52
N PRO A 4 -20.86 -10.76 7.31
CA PRO A 4 -20.38 -9.50 6.75
C PRO A 4 -19.09 -9.77 5.98
N GLN A 5 -19.06 -9.36 4.71
CA GLN A 5 -17.85 -9.45 3.91
C GLN A 5 -16.87 -8.37 4.39
N PRO A 6 -15.58 -8.72 4.58
CA PRO A 6 -14.57 -7.74 5.00
C PRO A 6 -14.47 -6.62 3.96
N GLN A 7 -14.53 -5.36 4.41
CA GLN A 7 -14.32 -4.23 3.51
C GLN A 7 -12.87 -4.22 3.02
N THR A 8 -12.68 -3.84 1.76
CA THR A 8 -11.34 -3.73 1.17
C THR A 8 -10.94 -2.27 1.01
N LEU A 9 -9.82 -1.89 1.60
CA LEU A 9 -9.16 -0.59 1.42
C LEU A 9 -8.00 -0.75 0.44
N ILE A 10 -7.98 0.09 -0.59
CA ILE A 10 -6.80 0.29 -1.44
C ILE A 10 -5.99 1.44 -0.84
N LEU A 11 -4.75 1.16 -0.46
CA LEU A 11 -3.85 2.12 0.18
C LEU A 11 -2.68 2.44 -0.75
N ALA A 12 -2.70 3.65 -1.33
CA ALA A 12 -1.64 4.17 -2.18
C ALA A 12 -0.58 4.91 -1.36
N HIS A 13 0.67 4.87 -1.82
CA HIS A 13 1.78 5.60 -1.19
C HIS A 13 1.83 7.06 -1.67
N GLY A 14 2.49 7.92 -0.90
CA GLY A 14 2.80 9.30 -1.31
C GLY A 14 4.01 9.40 -2.24
N ALA A 15 4.34 10.61 -2.68
CA ALA A 15 5.52 10.88 -3.50
C ALA A 15 6.81 10.39 -2.81
N GLY A 16 7.59 9.55 -3.50
CA GLY A 16 8.93 9.16 -3.07
C GLY A 16 9.04 8.12 -1.94
N ALA A 17 7.92 7.74 -1.31
CA ALA A 17 7.83 6.65 -0.35
C ALA A 17 7.33 5.37 -1.05
N PRO A 18 7.96 4.20 -0.85
CA PRO A 18 7.52 2.97 -1.49
C PRO A 18 6.33 2.33 -0.74
N MET A 19 5.59 1.45 -1.42
CA MET A 19 4.42 0.76 -0.84
C MET A 19 4.75 -0.12 0.37
N ASP A 20 6.01 -0.52 0.49
CA ASP A 20 6.58 -1.36 1.55
C ASP A 20 7.23 -0.55 2.69
N SER A 21 7.07 0.78 2.69
CA SER A 21 7.54 1.63 3.79
C SER A 21 7.03 1.15 5.15
N ALA A 22 7.86 1.29 6.19
CA ALA A 22 7.51 0.82 7.55
C ALA A 22 6.16 1.37 8.04
N TRP A 23 5.83 2.61 7.68
CA TRP A 23 4.53 3.21 7.99
C TRP A 23 3.37 2.47 7.29
N MET A 24 3.47 2.22 5.98
CA MET A 24 2.41 1.54 5.23
C MET A 24 2.25 0.08 5.65
N THR A 25 3.35 -0.61 5.93
CA THR A 25 3.33 -1.99 6.46
C THR A 25 2.62 -2.02 7.81
N GLY A 26 3.02 -1.17 8.77
CA GLY A 26 2.36 -1.13 10.07
C GLY A 26 0.90 -0.68 10.01
N MET A 27 0.54 0.22 9.09
CA MET A 27 -0.86 0.62 8.89
C MET A 27 -1.70 -0.55 8.35
N ALA A 28 -1.19 -1.26 7.34
CA ALA A 28 -1.86 -2.42 6.78
C ALA A 28 -2.10 -3.52 7.83
N GLU A 29 -1.10 -3.81 8.67
CA GLU A 29 -1.22 -4.78 9.77
C GLU A 29 -2.29 -4.37 10.78
N ARG A 30 -2.32 -3.10 11.20
CA ARG A 30 -3.30 -2.59 12.16
C ARG A 30 -4.74 -2.60 11.62
N LEU A 31 -4.91 -2.38 10.32
CA LEU A 31 -6.20 -2.45 9.64
C LEU A 31 -6.66 -3.90 9.45
N ALA A 32 -5.75 -4.79 9.04
CA ALA A 32 -6.01 -6.23 8.91
C ALA A 32 -6.43 -6.84 10.26
N ALA A 33 -5.77 -6.46 11.36
CA ALA A 33 -6.14 -6.87 12.71
C ALA A 33 -7.56 -6.43 13.13
N ARG A 34 -8.18 -5.48 12.41
CA ARG A 34 -9.55 -4.99 12.61
C ARG A 34 -10.55 -5.53 11.58
N GLY A 35 -10.14 -6.51 10.76
CA GLY A 35 -11.01 -7.14 9.76
C GLY A 35 -11.15 -6.35 8.45
N VAL A 36 -10.26 -5.39 8.18
CA VAL A 36 -10.19 -4.67 6.90
C VAL A 36 -9.16 -5.34 6.01
N ASN A 37 -9.58 -5.79 4.82
CA ASN A 37 -8.64 -6.22 3.80
C ASN A 37 -7.88 -5.00 3.27
N VAL A 38 -6.55 -5.08 3.16
CA VAL A 38 -5.74 -3.97 2.64
C VAL A 38 -4.98 -4.42 1.41
N LEU A 39 -5.20 -3.74 0.29
CA LEU A 39 -4.41 -3.87 -0.92
C LEU A 39 -3.47 -2.68 -1.03
N ARG A 40 -2.17 -2.95 -1.18
CA ARG A 40 -1.15 -1.95 -1.45
C ARG A 40 -0.60 -2.20 -2.85
N PHE A 41 -0.22 -1.12 -3.54
CA PHE A 41 0.39 -1.20 -4.87
C PHE A 41 1.44 -0.10 -5.02
N GLU A 42 2.34 -0.26 -5.98
CA GLU A 42 3.26 0.79 -6.38
C GLU A 42 2.73 1.56 -7.59
N PHE A 43 2.85 2.89 -7.52
CA PHE A 43 2.72 3.71 -8.72
C PHE A 43 3.85 3.38 -9.71
N PRO A 44 3.59 3.45 -11.03
CA PRO A 44 4.57 3.07 -12.06
C PRO A 44 5.94 3.73 -11.89
N TYR A 45 6.00 5.01 -11.49
CA TYR A 45 7.26 5.72 -11.32
C TYR A 45 8.11 5.17 -10.15
N MET A 46 7.49 4.67 -9.07
CA MET A 46 8.21 4.02 -7.97
C MET A 46 8.65 2.61 -8.33
N ALA A 47 7.79 1.86 -9.04
CA ALA A 47 8.16 0.55 -9.56
C ALA A 47 9.37 0.66 -10.50
N GLN A 48 9.38 1.65 -11.39
CA GLN A 48 10.49 1.91 -12.28
C GLN A 48 11.75 2.40 -11.53
N ARG A 49 11.59 3.14 -10.43
CA ARG A 49 12.71 3.55 -9.57
C ARG A 49 13.44 2.36 -8.94
N ARG A 50 12.77 1.22 -8.72
CA ARG A 50 13.44 -0.02 -8.26
C ARG A 50 14.41 -0.57 -9.29
N LEU A 51 14.14 -0.35 -10.59
CA LEU A 51 14.98 -0.81 -11.69
C LEU A 51 16.12 0.16 -11.97
N ASP A 52 15.82 1.46 -12.06
CA ASP A 52 16.74 2.45 -12.60
C ASP A 52 17.49 3.25 -11.52
N GLY A 53 17.11 3.13 -10.24
CA GLY A 53 17.69 3.86 -9.10
C GLY A 53 17.45 5.38 -9.09
N GLY A 54 17.01 5.97 -10.20
CA GLY A 54 16.79 7.39 -10.38
C GLY A 54 15.56 7.91 -9.63
N LYS A 55 15.68 9.09 -8.99
CA LYS A 55 14.52 9.82 -8.46
C LYS A 55 13.70 10.36 -9.63
N ARG A 56 12.46 9.90 -9.77
CA ARG A 56 11.47 10.46 -10.69
C ARG A 56 10.34 11.11 -9.87
N PRO A 57 9.87 12.31 -10.23
CA PRO A 57 8.66 12.86 -9.65
C PRO A 57 7.45 12.00 -10.05
N PRO A 58 6.36 12.00 -9.26
CA PRO A 58 5.06 11.52 -9.71
C PRO A 58 4.55 12.33 -10.91
#